data_AF-A0A0S7XA39-F1
#
_entry.id   AF-A0A0S7XA39-F1
#
_cell.length_a   1.000
_cell.length_b   1.000
_cell.length_c   1.000
_cell.angle_alpha   90.00
_cell.angle_beta   90.00
_cell.angle_gamma   90.00
#
_symmetry.space_group_name_H-M   'P 1'
#
loop_
_entity.id
_entity.type
_entity.pdbx_description
1 polymer ?
#
loop_
_entity_poly.entity_id
_entity_poly.type
_entity_poly.pdbx_seq_one_letter_code
_entity_poly.pdbx_strand_id
1 'polypeptide(L)'
;MSQDEENTFGSRESHRKGREPQGPGREAEASSRESRQQGRGPGGLGHTPQHCPGSHPLNYEEISRLYVARELADEEASAFEAHLVECDRCRGLVGEWKRLFSVLSSGVQFQPSPEFDAPVMAFVERLVGSRERERVASSRFAWAAGLSLAAVLVVVVTSLRGTLVLPAQTERYFAMGTTWIVDAFAKGVEWFIFYLTNSLKLGEILVEVTDTMDPIWSSLRLAVGHVDTRLVVLEILLFMLTILLLRGLVGTTQKGRCTHVGIIA
;
A
#
# COMPACT_ATOMS: atom_id res chain seq x y z
N MET A 1 -43.64 -26.07 -20.28
CA MET A 1 -43.39 -27.00 -21.41
C MET A 1 -43.44 -26.17 -22.68
N SER A 2 -42.55 -26.47 -23.63
CA SER A 2 -42.17 -25.67 -24.82
C SER A 2 -41.11 -24.61 -24.49
N GLN A 3 -39.81 -24.94 -24.35
CA GLN A 3 -38.82 -25.47 -25.31
C GLN A 3 -38.49 -24.52 -26.48
N ASP A 4 -37.20 -24.20 -26.54
CA ASP A 4 -36.35 -23.92 -27.69
C ASP A 4 -36.44 -22.54 -28.35
N GLU A 5 -35.40 -21.72 -28.13
CA GLU A 5 -34.75 -20.97 -29.21
C GLU A 5 -33.32 -20.58 -28.80
N GLU A 6 -32.41 -21.48 -29.16
CA GLU A 6 -30.98 -21.27 -29.38
C GLU A 6 -30.77 -20.08 -30.31
N ASN A 7 -30.07 -19.03 -29.85
CA ASN A 7 -29.61 -17.96 -30.74
C ASN A 7 -28.08 -17.84 -30.69
N THR A 8 -27.50 -18.56 -31.65
CA THR A 8 -26.12 -18.57 -32.08
C THR A 8 -25.76 -17.22 -32.71
N PHE A 9 -25.04 -16.35 -31.99
CA PHE A 9 -24.54 -15.10 -32.57
C PHE A 9 -23.04 -14.90 -32.36
N GLY A 10 -22.29 -15.53 -33.28
CA GLY A 10 -21.31 -14.85 -34.12
C GLY A 10 -20.16 -14.09 -33.45
N SER A 11 -19.04 -14.78 -33.26
CA SER A 11 -17.70 -14.21 -33.15
C SER A 11 -17.40 -13.27 -34.33
N ARG A 12 -17.32 -11.96 -34.07
CA ARG A 12 -16.72 -10.97 -34.98
C ARG A 12 -15.34 -10.58 -34.48
N GLU A 13 -14.37 -11.34 -34.93
CA GLU A 13 -12.94 -11.05 -34.79
C GLU A 13 -12.54 -10.11 -35.94
N SER A 14 -12.74 -8.80 -35.74
CA SER A 14 -12.34 -7.80 -36.73
C SER A 14 -10.90 -7.37 -36.49
N HIS A 15 -10.01 -7.96 -37.30
CA HIS A 15 -8.70 -7.42 -37.67
C HIS A 15 -8.74 -5.90 -37.86
N ARG A 16 -8.18 -5.14 -36.91
CA ARG A 16 -7.90 -3.71 -37.08
C ARG A 16 -6.39 -3.48 -37.15
N LYS A 17 -5.82 -3.81 -38.32
CA LYS A 17 -4.45 -3.44 -38.69
C LYS A 17 -4.48 -2.02 -39.25
N GLY A 18 -4.53 -1.04 -38.35
CA GLY A 18 -4.53 0.38 -38.67
C GLY A 18 -3.11 0.91 -38.85
N ARG A 19 -2.80 1.35 -40.06
CA ARG A 19 -1.56 2.01 -40.49
C ARG A 19 -1.13 3.16 -39.57
N GLU A 20 0.13 3.13 -39.15
CA GLU A 20 0.84 4.32 -38.68
C GLU A 20 1.18 5.24 -39.88
N PRO A 21 0.87 6.55 -39.81
CA PRO A 21 1.36 7.50 -40.79
C PRO A 21 2.84 7.82 -40.54
N GLN A 22 3.68 7.52 -41.53
CA GLN A 22 5.05 8.03 -41.61
C GLN A 22 5.00 9.55 -41.85
N GLY A 23 5.27 10.32 -40.81
CA GLY A 23 5.52 11.76 -40.92
C GLY A 23 6.98 12.01 -41.33
N PRO A 24 7.25 12.90 -42.30
CA PRO A 24 8.61 13.27 -42.67
C PRO A 24 9.16 14.35 -41.72
N GLY A 25 10.45 14.26 -41.39
CA GLY A 25 11.28 15.43 -41.10
C GLY A 25 11.52 15.78 -39.63
N ARG A 26 12.43 15.05 -38.97
CA ARG A 26 13.11 15.50 -37.74
C ARG A 26 14.63 15.60 -37.97
N GLU A 27 15.07 16.56 -38.80
CA GLU A 27 16.51 16.78 -39.01
C GLU A 27 16.95 18.27 -38.99
N ALA A 28 16.10 19.22 -38.59
CA ALA A 28 16.45 20.65 -38.69
C ALA A 28 16.55 21.46 -37.37
N GLU A 29 16.47 20.85 -36.18
CA GLU A 29 16.43 21.62 -34.91
C GLU A 29 17.68 21.53 -34.01
N ALA A 30 18.76 20.87 -34.46
CA ALA A 30 19.97 20.71 -33.63
C ALA A 30 20.92 21.93 -33.62
N SER A 31 20.75 22.94 -34.48
CA SER A 31 21.76 24.01 -34.65
C SER A 31 21.40 25.37 -34.00
N SER A 32 20.16 25.58 -33.52
CA SER A 32 19.73 26.89 -32.97
C SER A 32 19.74 27.02 -31.44
N ARG A 33 20.19 26.00 -30.68
CA ARG A 33 20.23 26.05 -29.21
C ARG A 33 21.53 26.57 -28.60
N GLU A 34 22.61 26.73 -29.37
CA GLU A 34 23.91 27.08 -28.80
C GLU A 34 24.20 28.60 -28.76
N SER A 35 23.48 29.42 -29.53
CA SER A 35 23.73 30.88 -29.60
C SER A 35 22.97 31.73 -28.57
N ARG A 36 22.19 31.14 -27.64
CA ARG A 36 21.44 31.90 -26.60
C ARG A 36 22.06 31.87 -25.20
N GLN A 37 23.19 31.18 -24.99
CA GLN A 37 23.82 31.11 -23.65
C GLN A 37 24.95 32.13 -23.40
N GLN A 38 25.40 32.91 -24.39
CA GLN A 38 26.52 33.84 -24.23
C GLN A 38 26.13 35.31 -23.97
N GLY A 39 24.95 35.52 -23.35
CA GLY A 39 24.47 36.84 -22.95
C GLY A 39 24.42 37.06 -21.43
N ARG A 40 25.34 36.49 -20.65
CA ARG A 40 25.49 36.87 -19.22
C ARG A 40 26.47 38.04 -19.12
N GLY A 41 25.92 39.25 -19.13
CA GLY A 41 26.65 40.45 -18.74
C GLY A 41 27.11 40.38 -17.27
N PRO A 42 28.31 40.87 -16.94
CA PRO A 42 28.78 40.97 -15.57
C PRO A 42 28.27 42.26 -14.94
N GLY A 43 27.70 42.19 -13.73
CA GLY A 43 27.51 43.39 -12.90
C GLY A 43 26.07 43.69 -12.47
N GLY A 44 25.39 42.73 -11.86
CA GLY A 44 24.29 43.02 -10.93
C GLY A 44 24.69 42.46 -9.57
N LEU A 45 25.02 43.32 -8.63
CA LEU A 45 25.28 42.95 -7.23
C LEU A 45 24.09 42.14 -6.72
N GLY A 46 24.30 40.82 -6.65
CA GLY A 46 23.32 39.88 -6.14
C GLY A 46 23.07 40.18 -4.68
N HIS A 47 22.01 40.94 -4.40
CA HIS A 47 21.29 40.78 -3.16
C HIS A 47 20.86 39.32 -3.12
N THR A 48 21.60 38.52 -2.36
CA THR A 48 21.08 37.23 -1.92
C THR A 48 19.74 37.53 -1.27
N PRO A 49 18.63 36.93 -1.76
CA PRO A 49 17.31 37.24 -1.26
C PRO A 49 17.35 37.03 0.25
N GLN A 50 17.17 38.13 0.97
CA GLN A 50 17.18 38.21 2.41
C GLN A 50 16.27 37.09 2.92
N HIS A 51 16.90 36.05 3.46
CA HIS A 51 16.21 34.83 3.85
C HIS A 51 15.18 35.21 4.90
N CYS A 52 13.90 34.96 4.62
CA CYS A 52 12.82 35.24 5.57
C CYS A 52 13.13 34.47 6.87
N PRO A 53 13.35 35.17 7.99
CA PRO A 53 13.75 34.53 9.24
C PRO A 53 12.52 33.86 9.84
N GLY A 54 12.40 32.55 9.64
CA GLY A 54 11.31 31.81 10.27
C GLY A 54 11.14 30.43 9.66
N SER A 55 11.55 29.42 10.40
CA SER A 55 11.30 28.00 10.15
C SER A 55 9.82 27.68 10.39
N HIS A 56 8.92 28.25 9.59
CA HIS A 56 7.61 27.64 9.47
C HIS A 56 7.83 26.25 8.85
N PRO A 57 7.25 25.17 9.40
CA PRO A 57 7.43 23.82 8.85
C PRO A 57 6.89 23.71 7.42
N LEU A 58 6.05 24.66 7.00
CA LEU A 58 5.48 24.75 5.67
C LEU A 58 6.26 25.75 4.82
N ASN A 59 6.42 25.41 3.54
CA ASN A 59 6.98 26.30 2.53
C ASN A 59 6.07 27.55 2.41
N TYR A 60 6.64 28.75 2.45
CA TYR A 60 5.90 30.02 2.30
C TYR A 60 5.09 30.09 0.99
N GLU A 61 5.50 29.35 -0.05
CA GLU A 61 4.72 29.19 -1.28
C GLU A 61 3.38 28.48 -1.03
N GLU A 62 3.38 27.44 -0.21
CA GLU A 62 2.18 26.69 0.17
C GLU A 62 1.27 27.53 1.08
N ILE A 63 1.84 28.23 2.08
CA ILE A 63 1.08 29.14 2.95
C ILE A 63 0.43 30.26 2.13
N SER A 64 1.15 30.84 1.17
CA SER A 64 0.60 31.89 0.28
C SER A 64 -0.59 31.37 -0.53
N ARG A 65 -0.50 30.13 -1.06
CA ARG A 65 -1.58 29.47 -1.80
C ARG A 65 -2.80 29.25 -0.92
N LEU A 66 -2.61 28.64 0.25
CA LEU A 66 -3.67 28.32 1.21
C LEU A 66 -4.35 29.59 1.74
N TYR A 67 -3.59 30.65 2.02
CA TYR A 67 -4.12 31.95 2.41
C TYR A 67 -5.06 32.53 1.34
N VAL A 68 -4.65 32.51 0.07
CA VAL A 68 -5.48 33.04 -1.04
C VAL A 68 -6.72 32.17 -1.26
N ALA A 69 -6.61 30.85 -1.10
CA ALA A 69 -7.72 29.90 -1.18
C ALA A 69 -8.68 29.96 0.02
N ARG A 70 -8.35 30.73 1.08
CA ARG A 70 -9.06 30.77 2.37
C ARG A 70 -9.15 29.40 3.05
N GLU A 71 -8.10 28.60 2.93
CA GLU A 71 -7.97 27.27 3.56
C GLU A 71 -7.06 27.28 4.79
N LEU A 72 -6.45 28.42 5.10
CA LEU A 72 -5.62 28.60 6.30
C LEU A 72 -6.51 28.77 7.55
N ALA A 73 -6.06 28.25 8.70
CA ALA A 73 -6.74 28.52 9.97
C ALA A 73 -6.66 30.01 10.33
N ASP A 74 -7.64 30.53 11.07
CA ASP A 74 -7.76 31.96 11.38
C ASP A 74 -6.51 32.51 12.12
N GLU A 75 -5.93 31.73 13.03
CA GLU A 75 -4.71 32.10 13.76
C GLU A 75 -3.49 32.16 12.82
N GLU A 76 -3.36 31.19 11.92
CA GLU A 76 -2.28 31.13 10.93
C GLU A 76 -2.42 32.25 9.90
N ALA A 77 -3.65 32.57 9.49
CA ALA A 77 -3.95 33.66 8.57
C ALA A 77 -3.54 35.00 9.19
N SER A 78 -3.90 35.23 10.46
CA SER A 78 -3.52 36.46 11.20
C SER A 78 -2.00 36.60 11.33
N ALA A 79 -1.30 35.53 11.64
CA ALA A 79 0.17 35.52 11.72
C ALA A 79 0.81 35.77 10.35
N PHE A 80 0.28 35.16 9.29
CA PHE A 80 0.77 35.36 7.93
C PHE A 80 0.51 36.79 7.44
N GLU A 81 -0.64 37.39 7.76
CA GLU A 81 -0.95 38.79 7.46
C GLU A 81 0.03 39.76 8.12
N ALA A 82 0.39 39.53 9.38
CA ALA A 82 1.43 40.30 10.05
C ALA A 82 2.77 40.21 9.30
N HIS A 83 3.16 39.00 8.86
CA HIS A 83 4.36 38.80 8.05
C HIS A 83 4.30 39.50 6.68
N LEU A 84 3.13 39.56 6.04
CA LEU A 84 2.94 40.27 4.76
C LEU A 84 3.20 41.78 4.87
N VAL A 85 3.09 42.37 6.06
CA VAL A 85 3.46 43.78 6.27
C VAL A 85 4.95 44.01 6.06
N GLU A 86 5.77 43.06 6.48
CA GLU A 86 7.23 43.17 6.55
C GLU A 86 7.95 42.56 5.34
N CYS A 87 7.33 41.61 4.64
CA CYS A 87 8.00 40.82 3.60
C CYS A 87 7.43 41.06 2.19
N ASP A 88 8.15 41.85 1.38
CA ASP A 88 7.82 42.13 -0.02
C ASP A 88 7.70 40.89 -0.90
N ARG A 89 8.56 39.89 -0.66
CA ARG A 89 8.54 38.64 -1.44
C ARG A 89 7.23 37.87 -1.25
N CYS A 90 6.78 37.73 0.00
CA CYS A 90 5.54 37.03 0.31
C CYS A 90 4.32 37.82 -0.21
N ARG A 91 4.35 39.16 -0.16
CA ARG A 91 3.34 39.99 -0.84
C ARG A 91 3.27 39.73 -2.34
N GLY A 92 4.43 39.61 -2.99
CA GLY A 92 4.54 39.25 -4.42
C GLY A 92 3.86 37.92 -4.73
N LEU A 93 4.20 36.87 -3.97
CA LEU A 93 3.60 35.53 -4.13
C LEU A 93 2.08 35.55 -3.94
N VAL A 94 1.57 36.24 -2.91
CA VAL A 94 0.12 36.39 -2.70
C VAL A 94 -0.52 37.13 -3.88
N GLY A 95 0.15 38.14 -4.43
CA GLY A 95 -0.31 38.86 -5.63
C GLY A 95 -0.40 37.97 -6.87
N GLU A 96 0.60 37.10 -7.09
CA GLU A 96 0.62 36.13 -8.19
C GLU A 96 -0.52 35.11 -8.05
N TRP A 97 -0.70 34.52 -6.86
CA TRP A 97 -1.81 33.61 -6.59
C TRP A 97 -3.17 34.29 -6.77
N LYS A 98 -3.37 35.50 -6.26
CA LYS A 98 -4.62 36.25 -6.45
C LYS A 98 -4.93 36.47 -7.93
N ARG A 99 -3.93 36.83 -8.74
CA ARG A 99 -4.10 36.97 -10.19
C ARG A 99 -4.46 35.65 -10.85
N LEU A 100 -3.78 34.56 -10.51
CA LEU A 100 -4.06 33.23 -11.04
C LEU A 100 -5.50 32.80 -10.71
N PHE A 101 -5.91 32.90 -9.44
CA PHE A 101 -7.26 32.55 -9.01
C PHE A 101 -8.32 33.45 -9.67
N SER A 102 -8.02 34.73 -9.91
CA SER A 102 -8.90 35.62 -10.66
C SER A 102 -9.07 35.18 -12.12
N VAL A 103 -8.01 34.68 -12.76
CA VAL A 103 -8.09 34.14 -14.14
C VAL A 103 -8.91 32.84 -14.13
N LEU A 104 -8.64 31.94 -13.18
CA LEU A 104 -9.37 30.68 -13.06
C LEU A 104 -10.86 30.90 -12.75
N SER A 105 -11.19 31.86 -11.90
CA SER A 105 -12.58 32.18 -11.55
C SER A 105 -13.34 32.89 -12.68
N SER A 106 -12.63 33.57 -13.58
CA SER A 106 -13.20 34.17 -14.79
C SER A 106 -13.50 33.13 -15.89
N GLY A 107 -13.04 31.89 -15.74
CA GLY A 107 -13.35 30.80 -16.65
C GLY A 107 -14.85 30.50 -16.68
N VAL A 108 -15.33 30.00 -17.83
CA VAL A 108 -16.72 29.54 -17.98
C VAL A 108 -16.97 28.45 -16.94
N GLN A 109 -17.89 28.72 -16.01
CA GLN A 109 -18.34 27.71 -15.07
C GLN A 109 -19.19 26.70 -15.84
N PHE A 110 -18.62 25.53 -16.11
CA PHE A 110 -19.37 24.41 -16.66
C PHE A 110 -20.16 23.78 -15.51
N GLN A 111 -21.49 23.91 -15.57
CA GLN A 111 -22.33 23.04 -14.76
C GLN A 111 -22.19 21.62 -15.29
N PRO A 112 -21.95 20.61 -14.43
CA PRO A 112 -21.97 19.23 -14.86
C PRO A 112 -23.35 18.90 -15.46
N SER A 113 -23.39 18.01 -16.45
CA SER A 113 -24.67 17.56 -16.98
C SER A 113 -25.47 16.85 -15.88
N PRO A 114 -26.82 16.93 -15.89
CA PRO A 114 -27.65 16.23 -14.90
C PRO A 114 -27.44 14.71 -14.91
N GLU A 115 -26.92 14.15 -16.00
CA GLU A 115 -26.58 12.73 -16.15
C GLU A 115 -25.23 12.35 -15.51
N PHE A 116 -24.42 13.32 -15.08
CA PHE A 116 -23.08 13.07 -14.52
C PHE A 116 -23.12 12.52 -13.09
N ASP A 117 -24.14 12.90 -12.30
CA ASP A 117 -24.18 12.59 -10.86
C ASP A 117 -24.33 11.10 -10.59
N ALA A 118 -25.29 10.44 -11.25
CA ALA A 118 -25.59 9.03 -11.00
C ALA A 118 -24.41 8.07 -11.27
N PRO A 119 -23.66 8.17 -12.40
CA PRO A 119 -22.48 7.34 -12.63
C PRO A 119 -21.35 7.58 -11.62
N VAL A 120 -21.14 8.83 -11.20
CA VAL A 120 -20.10 9.20 -10.22
C VAL A 120 -20.45 8.64 -8.85
N MET A 121 -21.69 8.81 -8.41
CA MET A 121 -22.15 8.28 -7.12
C MET A 121 -22.10 6.74 -7.10
N ALA A 122 -22.53 6.07 -8.18
CA ALA A 122 -22.40 4.61 -8.30
C ALA A 122 -20.93 4.13 -8.30
N PHE A 123 -19.99 4.97 -8.77
CA PHE A 123 -18.57 4.67 -8.67
C PHE A 123 -18.04 4.87 -7.24
N VAL A 124 -18.42 5.95 -6.57
CA VAL A 124 -18.06 6.23 -5.17
C VAL A 124 -18.58 5.13 -4.26
N GLU A 125 -19.84 4.70 -4.41
CA GLU A 125 -20.42 3.60 -3.64
C GLU A 125 -19.66 2.28 -3.83
N ARG A 126 -19.20 1.98 -5.04
CA ARG A 126 -18.36 0.80 -5.29
C ARG A 126 -17.02 0.88 -4.56
N LEU A 127 -16.41 2.06 -4.50
CA LEU A 127 -15.14 2.28 -3.79
C LEU A 127 -15.31 2.28 -2.27
N VAL A 128 -16.40 2.83 -1.75
CA VAL A 128 -16.70 2.84 -0.32
C VAL A 128 -17.10 1.43 0.13
N GLY A 129 -17.96 0.75 -0.63
CA GLY A 129 -18.39 -0.61 -0.34
C GLY A 129 -17.26 -1.66 -0.39
N SER A 130 -16.24 -1.46 -1.23
CA SER A 130 -15.07 -2.35 -1.26
C SER A 130 -14.20 -2.21 0.00
N ARG A 131 -14.00 -0.98 0.50
CA ARG A 131 -13.25 -0.74 1.74
C ARG A 131 -13.94 -1.34 2.97
N GLU A 132 -15.26 -1.28 3.03
CA GLU A 132 -15.99 -1.85 4.15
C GLU A 132 -15.90 -3.37 4.18
N ARG A 133 -15.96 -4.03 3.01
CA ARG A 133 -15.71 -5.47 2.90
C ARG A 133 -14.29 -5.85 3.34
N GLU A 134 -13.31 -5.02 3.01
CA GLU A 134 -11.91 -5.24 3.40
C GLU A 134 -11.69 -5.12 4.92
N ARG A 135 -12.34 -4.14 5.58
CA ARG A 135 -12.32 -4.00 7.05
C ARG A 135 -12.95 -5.19 7.77
N VAL A 136 -14.08 -5.69 7.25
CA VAL A 136 -14.73 -6.86 7.85
C VAL A 136 -13.89 -8.13 7.64
N ALA A 137 -13.25 -8.27 6.48
CA ALA A 137 -12.34 -9.38 6.21
C ALA A 137 -11.10 -9.34 7.12
N SER A 138 -10.50 -8.17 7.33
CA SER A 138 -9.32 -8.02 8.20
C SER A 138 -9.64 -8.28 9.67
N SER A 139 -10.85 -7.92 10.14
CA SER A 139 -11.26 -8.22 11.52
C SER A 139 -11.30 -9.73 11.76
N ARG A 140 -11.92 -10.51 10.87
CA ARG A 140 -11.98 -11.98 11.00
C ARG A 140 -10.59 -12.61 10.95
N PHE A 141 -9.69 -12.09 10.12
CA PHE A 141 -8.30 -12.53 10.08
C PHE A 141 -7.54 -12.20 11.37
N ALA A 142 -7.78 -11.05 11.99
CA ALA A 142 -7.14 -10.69 13.26
C ALA A 142 -7.55 -11.64 14.41
N TRP A 143 -8.83 -12.03 14.47
CA TRP A 143 -9.30 -13.04 15.44
C TRP A 143 -8.68 -14.42 15.18
N ALA A 144 -8.62 -14.85 13.91
CA ALA A 144 -8.00 -16.12 13.54
C ALA A 144 -6.50 -16.14 13.90
N ALA A 145 -5.77 -15.09 13.56
CA ALA A 145 -4.35 -14.96 13.91
C ALA A 145 -4.13 -14.97 15.43
N GLY A 146 -4.98 -14.29 16.19
CA GLY A 146 -4.93 -14.29 17.66
C GLY A 146 -5.11 -15.68 18.26
N LEU A 147 -6.08 -16.46 17.74
CA LEU A 147 -6.32 -17.84 18.19
C LEU A 147 -5.17 -18.78 17.84
N SER A 148 -4.57 -18.65 16.66
CA SER A 148 -3.39 -19.43 16.27
C SER A 148 -2.21 -19.16 17.18
N LEU A 149 -1.95 -17.89 17.51
CA LEU A 149 -0.84 -17.50 18.40
C LEU A 149 -1.05 -18.03 19.82
N ALA A 150 -2.30 -17.99 20.33
CA ALA A 150 -2.66 -18.59 21.60
C ALA A 150 -2.45 -20.11 21.62
N ALA A 151 -2.81 -20.82 20.55
CA ALA A 151 -2.61 -22.27 20.45
C ALA A 151 -1.12 -22.65 20.46
N VAL A 152 -0.27 -21.91 19.72
CA VAL A 152 1.18 -22.11 19.72
C VAL A 152 1.77 -21.87 21.11
N LEU A 153 1.33 -20.80 21.80
CA LEU A 153 1.75 -20.52 23.17
C LEU A 153 1.43 -21.66 24.13
N VAL A 154 0.22 -22.24 24.03
CA VAL A 154 -0.19 -23.39 24.86
C VAL A 154 0.74 -24.59 24.61
N VAL A 155 1.04 -24.92 23.35
CA VAL A 155 1.95 -26.02 23.01
C VAL A 155 3.34 -25.77 23.61
N VAL A 156 3.90 -24.56 23.44
CA VAL A 156 5.22 -24.20 24.00
C VAL A 156 5.23 -24.32 25.53
N VAL A 157 4.21 -23.80 26.22
CA VAL A 157 4.11 -23.85 27.69
C VAL A 157 3.97 -25.29 28.18
N THR A 158 3.15 -26.12 27.51
CA THR A 158 3.01 -27.53 27.88
C THR A 158 4.30 -28.33 27.69
N SER A 159 5.04 -28.07 26.61
CA SER A 159 6.34 -28.69 26.36
C SER A 159 7.39 -28.26 27.40
N LEU A 160 7.45 -26.98 27.76
CA LEU A 160 8.36 -26.48 28.80
C LEU A 160 8.06 -27.06 30.19
N ARG A 161 6.77 -27.27 30.49
CA ARG A 161 6.36 -27.82 31.79
C ARG A 161 6.65 -29.33 31.88
N GLY A 162 6.56 -30.04 30.76
CA GLY A 162 6.92 -31.47 30.67
C GLY A 162 8.41 -31.72 30.88
N THR A 163 9.28 -30.81 30.42
CA THR A 163 10.75 -30.96 30.58
C THR A 163 11.24 -30.64 31.98
N LEU A 164 10.52 -29.83 32.75
CA LEU A 164 10.96 -29.40 34.09
C LEU A 164 10.51 -30.31 35.24
N VAL A 165 9.60 -31.28 35.01
CA VAL A 165 8.93 -32.01 36.10
C VAL A 165 9.28 -33.50 36.21
N LEU A 166 10.08 -34.09 35.32
CA LEU A 166 10.32 -35.54 35.35
C LEU A 166 11.78 -35.95 35.66
N PRO A 167 12.06 -36.45 36.89
CA PRO A 167 13.30 -37.14 37.19
C PRO A 167 13.33 -38.56 36.58
N ALA A 168 14.27 -38.77 35.66
CA ALA A 168 14.99 -40.01 35.33
C ALA A 168 14.28 -41.37 35.05
N GLN A 169 12.95 -41.51 35.06
CA GLN A 169 12.29 -42.84 34.85
C GLN A 169 11.37 -43.02 33.65
N THR A 170 11.34 -42.10 32.67
CA THR A 170 10.34 -42.12 31.58
C THR A 170 10.90 -42.22 30.16
N GLU A 171 11.90 -43.07 29.89
CA GLU A 171 12.37 -43.27 28.51
C GLU A 171 11.36 -44.02 27.61
N ARG A 172 10.51 -44.90 28.16
CA ARG A 172 9.61 -45.74 27.33
C ARG A 172 8.27 -45.10 26.96
N TYR A 173 7.76 -44.16 27.73
CA TYR A 173 6.47 -43.51 27.43
C TYR A 173 6.60 -42.31 26.48
N PHE A 174 7.80 -41.73 26.35
CA PHE A 174 8.03 -40.55 25.50
C PHE A 174 8.02 -40.88 24.00
N ALA A 175 8.48 -42.07 23.61
CA ALA A 175 8.53 -42.49 22.20
C ALA A 175 7.14 -42.74 21.58
N MET A 176 6.16 -43.17 22.39
CA MET A 176 4.79 -43.42 21.89
C MET A 176 3.91 -42.16 21.94
N GLY A 177 4.17 -41.25 22.88
CA GLY A 177 3.38 -40.03 23.06
C GLY A 177 3.74 -38.87 22.12
N THR A 178 4.90 -38.88 21.47
CA THR A 178 5.32 -37.78 20.58
C THR A 178 4.85 -37.99 19.13
N THR A 179 4.72 -39.24 18.68
CA THR A 179 4.34 -39.56 17.29
C THR A 179 2.90 -39.16 16.95
N TRP A 180 1.93 -39.33 17.87
CA TRP A 180 0.55 -38.92 17.62
C TRP A 180 0.37 -37.40 17.58
N ILE A 181 1.16 -36.66 18.37
CA ILE A 181 1.14 -35.19 18.38
C ILE A 181 1.68 -34.66 17.05
N VAL A 182 2.79 -35.23 16.56
CA VAL A 182 3.38 -34.85 15.28
C VAL A 182 2.44 -35.18 14.11
N ASP A 183 1.77 -36.34 14.11
CA ASP A 183 0.80 -36.71 13.06
C ASP A 183 -0.45 -35.81 13.07
N ALA A 184 -0.97 -35.48 14.26
CA ALA A 184 -2.08 -34.55 14.39
C ALA A 184 -1.72 -33.14 13.92
N PHE A 185 -0.50 -32.68 14.23
CA PHE A 185 0.00 -31.39 13.76
C PHE A 185 0.19 -31.37 12.23
N ALA A 186 0.77 -32.43 11.65
CA ALA A 186 0.94 -32.55 10.21
C ALA A 186 -0.40 -32.47 9.46
N LYS A 187 -1.42 -33.21 9.92
CA LYS A 187 -2.78 -33.14 9.34
C LYS A 187 -3.44 -31.79 9.53
N GLY A 188 -3.20 -31.12 10.67
CA GLY A 188 -3.68 -29.77 10.92
C GLY A 188 -3.07 -28.75 9.94
N VAL A 189 -1.77 -28.87 9.67
CA VAL A 189 -1.06 -28.02 8.70
C VAL A 189 -1.56 -28.29 7.27
N GLU A 190 -1.73 -29.54 6.86
CA GLU A 190 -2.30 -29.88 5.54
C GLU A 190 -3.69 -29.28 5.35
N TRP A 191 -4.56 -29.41 6.36
CA TRP A 191 -5.91 -28.84 6.30
C TRP A 191 -5.89 -27.31 6.24
N PHE A 192 -4.98 -26.67 6.98
CA PHE A 192 -4.82 -25.22 6.98
C PHE A 192 -4.28 -24.70 5.63
N ILE A 193 -3.29 -25.37 5.03
CA ILE A 193 -2.79 -25.06 3.69
C ILE A 193 -3.94 -25.22 2.68
N PHE A 194 -4.68 -26.32 2.73
CA PHE A 194 -5.84 -26.54 1.86
C PHE A 194 -6.89 -25.42 2.00
N TYR A 195 -7.20 -25.02 3.24
CA TYR A 195 -8.14 -23.93 3.53
C TYR A 195 -7.66 -22.58 2.97
N LEU A 196 -6.38 -22.23 3.16
CA LEU A 196 -5.80 -20.99 2.64
C LEU A 196 -5.82 -20.97 1.10
N THR A 197 -5.40 -22.07 0.46
CA THR A 197 -5.36 -22.18 -1.00
C THR A 197 -6.77 -22.04 -1.59
N ASN A 198 -7.77 -22.64 -0.96
CA ASN A 198 -9.14 -22.63 -1.46
C ASN A 198 -9.90 -21.31 -1.14
N SER A 199 -9.60 -20.66 -0.02
CA SER A 199 -10.35 -19.48 0.46
C SER A 199 -9.84 -18.15 -0.10
N LEU A 200 -8.55 -18.04 -0.43
CA LEU A 200 -7.92 -16.74 -0.72
C LEU A 200 -7.74 -16.41 -2.21
N LYS A 201 -8.21 -17.24 -3.16
CA LYS A 201 -7.81 -17.11 -4.59
C LYS A 201 -6.28 -16.99 -4.75
N LEU A 202 -5.51 -17.52 -3.80
CA LEU A 202 -4.05 -17.51 -3.80
C LEU A 202 -3.45 -18.57 -4.72
N GLY A 203 -4.28 -19.34 -5.44
CA GLY A 203 -3.83 -20.42 -6.31
C GLY A 203 -2.79 -20.00 -7.35
N GLU A 204 -2.85 -18.77 -7.88
CA GLU A 204 -1.83 -18.26 -8.81
C GLU A 204 -0.51 -17.87 -8.10
N ILE A 205 -0.58 -17.27 -6.92
CA ILE A 205 0.62 -16.79 -6.19
C ILE A 205 1.37 -17.95 -5.52
N LEU A 206 0.65 -18.98 -5.04
CA LEU A 206 1.29 -20.11 -4.38
C LEU A 206 2.07 -21.01 -5.35
N VAL A 207 1.59 -21.18 -6.58
CA VAL A 207 2.29 -21.99 -7.62
C VAL A 207 3.65 -21.37 -7.94
N GLU A 208 3.72 -20.05 -8.06
CA GLU A 208 4.96 -19.34 -8.35
C GLU A 208 5.98 -19.41 -7.19
N VAL A 209 5.50 -19.42 -5.94
CA VAL A 209 6.34 -19.59 -4.75
C VAL A 209 6.82 -21.03 -4.57
N THR A 210 5.97 -22.03 -4.85
CA THR A 210 6.38 -23.44 -4.76
C THR A 210 7.43 -23.79 -5.83
N ASP A 211 7.28 -23.30 -7.05
CA ASP A 211 8.24 -23.54 -8.13
C ASP A 211 9.60 -22.85 -7.86
N THR A 212 9.61 -21.71 -7.18
CA THR A 212 10.88 -21.04 -6.80
C THR A 212 11.59 -21.70 -5.61
N MET A 213 10.88 -22.44 -4.76
CA MET A 213 11.48 -23.07 -3.57
C MET A 213 12.05 -24.47 -3.82
N ASP A 214 11.64 -25.17 -4.88
CA ASP A 214 12.09 -26.54 -5.20
C ASP A 214 13.63 -26.72 -5.31
N PRO A 215 14.41 -25.80 -5.94
CA PRO A 215 15.87 -25.92 -5.97
C PRO A 215 16.54 -25.68 -4.60
N ILE A 216 15.91 -24.90 -3.73
CA ILE A 216 16.39 -24.63 -2.36
C ILE A 216 16.15 -25.88 -1.50
N TRP A 217 14.98 -26.51 -1.64
CA TRP A 217 14.64 -27.75 -0.93
C TRP A 217 15.54 -28.92 -1.30
N SER A 218 15.85 -29.09 -2.59
CA SER A 218 16.75 -30.16 -3.04
C SER A 218 18.19 -29.99 -2.52
N SER A 219 18.67 -28.74 -2.45
CA SER A 219 19.98 -28.41 -1.88
C SER A 219 20.04 -28.64 -0.36
N LEU A 220 18.98 -28.28 0.37
CA LEU A 220 18.90 -28.47 1.81
C LEU A 220 18.84 -29.96 2.19
N ARG A 221 18.15 -30.77 1.38
CA ARG A 221 18.00 -32.23 1.57
C ARG A 221 19.32 -32.99 1.41
N LEU A 222 20.23 -32.47 0.59
CA LEU A 222 21.57 -33.04 0.41
C LEU A 222 22.55 -32.61 1.51
N ALA A 223 22.38 -31.41 2.07
CA ALA A 223 23.27 -30.86 3.09
C ALA A 223 23.02 -31.43 4.50
N VAL A 224 21.77 -31.80 4.81
CA VAL A 224 21.38 -32.26 6.15
C VAL A 224 21.30 -33.79 6.17
N GLY A 225 22.46 -34.45 6.28
CA GLY A 225 22.53 -35.90 6.44
C GLY A 225 21.86 -36.36 7.73
N HIS A 226 20.92 -37.33 7.62
CA HIS A 226 20.26 -38.12 8.68
C HIS A 226 19.77 -37.42 9.97
N VAL A 227 19.76 -36.09 10.02
CA VAL A 227 18.93 -35.36 10.98
C VAL A 227 17.52 -35.37 10.41
N ASP A 228 16.54 -35.66 11.27
CA ASP A 228 15.13 -35.76 10.91
C ASP A 228 14.70 -34.51 10.15
N THR A 229 14.70 -34.62 8.81
CA THR A 229 14.52 -33.50 7.88
C THR A 229 13.19 -32.82 8.15
N ARG A 230 12.23 -33.57 8.68
CA ARG A 230 10.92 -33.11 9.12
C ARG A 230 10.99 -32.05 10.23
N LEU A 231 11.93 -32.16 11.17
CA LEU A 231 12.07 -31.22 12.29
C LEU A 231 12.63 -29.88 11.81
N VAL A 232 13.66 -29.92 10.96
CA VAL A 232 14.28 -28.73 10.37
C VAL A 232 13.30 -27.99 9.45
N VAL A 233 12.53 -28.73 8.64
CA VAL A 233 11.44 -28.17 7.82
C VAL A 233 10.42 -27.45 8.70
N LEU A 234 10.03 -28.06 9.82
CA LEU A 234 9.02 -27.51 10.72
C LEU A 234 9.51 -26.23 11.40
N GLU A 235 10.76 -26.18 11.84
CA GLU A 235 11.35 -24.96 12.43
C GLU A 235 11.44 -23.83 11.42
N ILE A 236 11.85 -24.11 10.18
CA ILE A 236 11.93 -23.10 9.12
C ILE A 236 10.53 -22.57 8.75
N LEU A 237 9.53 -23.46 8.66
CA LEU A 237 8.15 -23.06 8.39
C LEU A 237 7.55 -22.25 9.54
N LEU A 238 7.80 -22.63 10.79
CA LEU A 238 7.37 -21.86 11.96
C LEU A 238 8.05 -20.48 11.99
N PHE A 239 9.33 -20.40 11.66
CA PHE A 239 10.07 -19.15 11.59
C PHE A 239 9.53 -18.21 10.50
N MET A 240 9.28 -18.75 9.29
CA MET A 240 8.68 -18.01 8.18
C MET A 240 7.26 -17.53 8.50
N LEU A 241 6.43 -18.39 9.10
CA LEU A 241 5.07 -18.03 9.54
C LEU A 241 5.12 -16.91 10.58
N THR A 242 6.06 -16.96 11.52
CA THR A 242 6.25 -15.93 12.55
C THR A 242 6.63 -14.59 11.93
N ILE A 243 7.53 -14.58 10.95
CA ILE A 243 7.91 -13.36 10.22
C ILE A 243 6.72 -12.76 9.46
N LEU A 244 5.92 -13.58 8.79
CA LEU A 244 4.75 -13.12 8.06
C LEU A 244 3.68 -12.54 8.99
N LEU A 245 3.44 -13.18 10.14
CA LEU A 245 2.52 -12.66 11.16
C LEU A 245 3.02 -11.32 11.75
N LEU A 246 4.32 -11.20 12.03
CA LEU A 246 4.92 -9.96 12.52
C LEU A 246 4.80 -8.82 11.50
N ARG A 247 5.04 -9.09 10.20
CA ARG A 247 4.86 -8.07 9.15
C ARG A 247 3.40 -7.66 8.98
N GLY A 248 2.47 -8.60 9.07
CA GLY A 248 1.03 -8.32 9.03
C GLY A 248 0.56 -7.43 10.18
N LEU A 249 1.06 -7.67 11.40
CA LEU A 249 0.74 -6.86 12.58
C LEU A 249 1.30 -5.44 12.47
N VAL A 250 2.56 -5.29 12.05
CA VAL A 250 3.20 -3.96 11.90
C VAL A 250 2.48 -3.10 10.85
N GLY A 251 2.00 -3.70 9.75
CA GLY A 251 1.27 -2.98 8.70
C GLY A 251 -0.06 -2.36 9.12
N THR A 252 -0.68 -2.83 10.21
CA THR A 252 -2.00 -2.33 10.65
C THR A 252 -1.95 -1.15 11.62
N THR A 253 -0.79 -0.83 12.20
CA THR A 253 -0.69 0.20 13.25
C THR A 253 -0.41 1.61 12.74
N GLN A 254 -0.11 1.81 11.45
CA GLN A 254 0.32 3.12 10.93
C GLN A 254 -0.81 4.01 10.37
N LYS A 255 -2.06 3.54 10.28
CA LYS A 255 -3.13 4.26 9.55
C LYS A 255 -4.20 4.97 10.40
N GLY A 256 -3.97 5.16 11.70
CA GLY A 256 -5.02 5.51 12.66
C GLY A 256 -4.86 6.78 13.50
N ARG A 257 -4.06 7.78 13.09
CA ARG A 257 -4.01 9.08 13.79
C ARG A 257 -4.27 10.26 12.83
N CYS A 258 -5.52 10.38 12.42
CA CYS A 258 -6.11 11.67 12.04
C CYS A 258 -7.36 11.84 12.92
N THR A 259 -7.14 12.20 14.18
CA THR A 259 -8.21 12.59 15.10
C THR A 259 -8.71 13.96 14.70
N HIS A 260 -9.99 14.00 14.32
CA HIS A 260 -10.86 15.16 14.29
C HIS A 260 -10.56 16.11 15.46
N VAL A 261 -10.09 17.32 15.15
CA VAL A 261 -10.25 18.47 16.05
C VAL A 261 -11.67 19.01 15.80
N GLY A 262 -12.46 19.03 16.87
CA GLY A 262 -13.87 19.35 16.85
C GLY A 262 -14.15 20.81 16.57
N ILE A 263 -15.21 21.02 15.79
CA ILE A 263 -15.93 22.28 15.66
C ILE A 263 -16.83 22.38 16.91
N ILE A 264 -16.54 23.32 17.80
CA ILE A 264 -17.49 23.78 18.82
C ILE A 264 -18.21 24.98 18.20
N ALA A 265 -19.53 24.84 18.08
CA ALA A 265 -20.46 25.91 17.71
C ALA A 265 -20.87 26.71 18.95
#